data_AF-A0A172UF96-F1
#
_entry.id   AF-A0A172UF96-F1
#
_cell.length_a   1.000
_cell.length_b   1.000
_cell.length_c   1.000
_cell.angle_alpha   90.00
_cell.angle_beta   90.00
_cell.angle_gamma   90.00
#
_symmetry.space_group_name_H-M   'P 1'
#
loop_
_entity.id
_entity.type
_entity.pdbx_description
1 polymer ?
#
loop_
_entity_poly.entity_id
_entity_poly.type
_entity_poly.pdbx_seq_one_letter_code
_entity_poly.pdbx_strand_id
1 'polypeptide(L)'
;MLFCLGLMSGFATPATAAVTIDYSYDDLNRLQTVTRNDGPVVAYQYDVAGNFNTQGVTNSPDTDGDLLANFADPDDDNDGMPDAWEIQYGLNPLSPGDAGLDADGDGITNLAEYQANSNPLQPPNTSVAVPAVPEWGLVIMALALGLILARQTKKQGV
;
A
#
# COMPACT_ATOMS: atom_id res chain seq x y z
N MET A 1 -19.92 72.02 -18.57
CA MET A 1 -19.07 70.85 -18.88
C MET A 1 -18.16 70.63 -17.69
N LEU A 2 -18.49 69.67 -16.82
CA LEU A 2 -17.67 69.31 -15.67
C LEU A 2 -17.20 67.87 -15.91
N PHE A 3 -15.90 67.72 -16.16
CA PHE A 3 -15.27 66.46 -16.57
C PHE A 3 -15.17 65.49 -15.40
N CYS A 4 -15.58 64.25 -15.66
CA CYS A 4 -15.49 63.10 -14.77
C CYS A 4 -14.00 62.76 -14.53
N LEU A 5 -13.51 62.96 -13.30
CA LEU A 5 -12.16 62.53 -12.91
C LEU A 5 -12.23 61.05 -12.53
N GLY A 6 -11.72 60.18 -13.40
CA GLY A 6 -11.73 58.74 -13.22
C GLY A 6 -10.95 58.30 -11.99
N LEU A 7 -11.52 57.35 -11.25
CA LEU A 7 -10.79 56.56 -10.26
C LEU A 7 -9.67 55.79 -10.98
N MET A 8 -8.44 56.24 -10.78
CA MET A 8 -7.28 55.38 -10.98
C MET A 8 -7.18 54.49 -9.74
N SER A 9 -7.84 53.33 -9.80
CA SER A 9 -7.60 52.27 -8.82
C SER A 9 -6.13 51.89 -8.92
N GLY A 10 -5.35 52.24 -7.90
CA GLY A 10 -3.96 51.83 -7.78
C GLY A 10 -3.90 50.31 -7.81
N PHE A 11 -3.24 49.77 -8.83
CA PHE A 11 -2.76 48.40 -8.78
C PHE A 11 -1.71 48.35 -7.66
N ALA A 12 -2.11 47.87 -6.48
CA ALA A 12 -1.14 47.43 -5.50
C ALA A 12 -0.36 46.29 -6.16
N THR A 13 0.92 46.51 -6.46
CA THR A 13 1.82 45.40 -6.76
C THR A 13 1.71 44.41 -5.61
N PRO A 14 1.50 43.10 -5.85
CA PRO A 14 1.57 42.15 -4.76
C PRO A 14 2.95 42.30 -4.14
N ALA A 15 3.01 42.69 -2.87
CA ALA A 15 4.25 42.66 -2.12
C ALA A 15 4.69 41.20 -2.10
N THR A 16 5.77 40.88 -2.79
CA THR A 16 6.41 39.57 -2.68
C THR A 16 6.73 39.40 -1.21
N ALA A 17 6.06 38.46 -0.54
CA ALA A 17 6.40 38.10 0.83
C ALA A 17 7.90 37.78 0.85
N ALA A 18 8.64 38.35 1.81
CA ALA A 18 10.05 38.06 1.95
C ALA A 18 10.20 36.55 2.23
N VAL A 19 10.94 35.86 1.36
CA VAL A 19 11.30 34.47 1.59
C VAL A 19 12.48 34.45 2.57
N THR A 20 12.28 33.80 3.71
CA THR A 20 13.30 33.59 4.74
C THR A 20 13.86 32.18 4.60
N ILE A 21 15.19 32.07 4.62
CA ILE A 21 15.90 30.78 4.59
C ILE A 21 16.69 30.64 5.89
N ASP A 22 16.32 29.67 6.70
CA ASP A 22 17.01 29.32 7.94
C ASP A 22 17.91 28.09 7.71
N TYR A 23 19.12 28.15 8.23
CA TYR A 23 20.10 27.07 8.18
C TYR A 23 20.39 26.57 9.59
N SER A 24 20.37 25.26 9.79
CA SER A 24 20.85 24.64 11.02
C SER A 24 22.11 23.83 10.76
N TYR A 25 22.95 23.69 11.79
CA TYR A 25 24.21 22.97 11.72
C TYR A 25 24.33 22.04 12.91
N ASP A 26 25.07 20.93 12.74
CA ASP A 26 25.43 20.04 13.83
C ASP A 26 26.62 20.56 14.66
N ASP A 27 27.01 19.82 15.71
CA ASP A 27 28.14 20.15 16.60
C ASP A 27 29.50 20.24 15.87
N LEU A 28 29.59 19.70 14.66
CA LEU A 28 30.78 19.74 13.81
C LEU A 28 30.69 20.86 12.75
N ASN A 29 29.69 21.75 12.88
CA ASN A 29 29.43 22.87 11.99
C ASN A 29 29.16 22.44 10.52
N ARG A 30 28.53 21.27 10.33
CA ARG A 30 28.05 20.76 9.04
C ARG A 30 26.56 21.05 8.89
N LEU A 31 26.11 21.34 7.67
CA LEU A 31 24.74 21.78 7.38
C LEU A 31 23.73 20.65 7.63
N GLN A 32 22.84 20.78 8.61
CA GLN A 32 21.88 19.74 8.96
C GLN A 32 20.50 19.97 8.31
N THR A 33 19.99 21.21 8.32
CA THR A 33 18.70 21.53 7.68
C THR A 33 18.72 22.88 6.97
N VAL A 34 17.92 22.98 5.91
CA VAL A 34 17.60 24.20 5.17
C VAL A 34 16.09 24.36 5.18
N THR A 35 15.59 25.32 5.94
CA THR A 35 14.17 25.63 6.06
C THR A 35 13.87 26.86 5.23
N ARG A 36 12.96 26.73 4.28
CA ARG A 36 12.36 27.87 3.58
C ARG A 36 10.98 28.14 4.15
N ASN A 37 10.65 29.39 4.44
CA ASN A 37 9.31 29.75 4.93
C ASN A 37 8.20 29.58 3.87
N ASP A 38 8.57 29.38 2.61
CA ASP A 38 7.69 29.22 1.45
C ASP A 38 7.78 27.81 0.82
N GLY A 39 8.51 26.87 1.43
CA GLY A 39 8.83 25.60 0.79
C GLY A 39 9.18 24.45 1.74
N PRO A 40 9.49 23.26 1.17
CA PRO A 40 9.85 22.09 1.96
C PRO A 40 11.17 22.32 2.72
N VAL A 41 11.21 21.80 3.95
CA VAL A 41 12.45 21.74 4.74
C VAL A 41 13.32 20.63 4.17
N VAL A 42 14.54 20.95 3.80
CA VAL A 42 15.51 19.99 3.29
C VAL A 42 16.44 19.59 4.43
N ALA A 43 16.57 18.30 4.70
CA ALA A 43 17.50 17.77 5.69
C ALA A 43 18.67 17.06 5.02
N TYR A 44 19.82 17.06 5.69
CA TYR A 44 21.05 16.41 5.26
C TYR A 44 21.54 15.51 6.39
N GLN A 45 21.88 14.27 6.04
CA GLN A 45 22.55 13.33 6.94
C GLN A 45 24.00 13.14 6.55
N TYR A 46 24.83 12.90 7.55
CA TYR A 46 26.24 12.59 7.38
C TYR A 46 26.61 11.34 8.17
N ASP A 47 27.59 10.59 7.69
CA ASP A 47 28.16 9.49 8.43
C ASP A 47 29.06 9.97 9.59
N VAL A 48 29.56 9.01 10.38
CA VAL A 48 30.49 9.24 11.50
C VAL A 48 31.85 9.79 11.05
N ALA A 49 32.21 9.66 9.77
CA ALA A 49 33.48 10.09 9.21
C ALA A 49 33.44 11.51 8.63
N GLY A 50 32.25 12.11 8.49
CA GLY A 50 32.12 13.44 7.89
C GLY A 50 31.42 13.47 6.54
N ASN A 51 31.23 12.33 5.90
CA ASN A 51 30.78 12.27 4.51
C ASN A 51 29.26 12.42 4.43
N PHE A 52 28.80 13.08 3.37
CA PHE A 52 27.38 13.19 3.05
C PHE A 52 26.79 11.79 2.79
N ASN A 53 25.66 11.49 3.44
CA ASN A 53 24.97 10.21 3.36
C ASN A 53 23.68 10.35 2.52
N THR A 54 22.73 11.16 3.00
CA THR A 54 21.37 11.25 2.44
C THR A 54 20.85 12.68 2.51
N GLN A 55 20.03 13.07 1.54
CA GLN A 55 19.30 14.34 1.53
C GLN A 55 17.81 14.05 1.34
N GLY A 56 16.96 14.74 2.11
CA GLY A 56 15.53 14.46 2.13
C GLY A 56 14.65 15.64 2.54
N VAL A 57 13.34 15.44 2.60
CA VAL A 57 12.35 16.49 2.91
C VAL A 57 11.63 16.20 4.23
N THR A 58 11.88 17.00 5.28
CA THR A 58 11.35 16.73 6.63
C THR A 58 10.00 17.37 6.95
N ASN A 59 9.43 18.16 6.04
CA ASN A 59 8.08 18.72 6.20
C ASN A 59 7.06 18.07 5.25
N SER A 60 7.31 16.82 4.87
CA SER A 60 6.40 15.97 4.12
C SER A 60 6.09 14.73 4.96
N PRO A 61 4.92 14.08 4.78
CA PRO A 61 4.77 12.69 5.21
C PRO A 61 5.96 11.86 4.70
N ASP A 62 6.51 11.09 5.64
CA ASP A 62 7.63 10.16 5.52
C ASP A 62 7.26 9.02 6.49
N THR A 63 6.74 7.93 5.96
CA THR A 63 6.14 6.84 6.75
C THR A 63 7.20 5.94 7.39
N ASP A 64 8.28 5.64 6.69
CA ASP A 64 9.35 4.74 7.15
C ASP A 64 10.54 5.47 7.82
N GLY A 65 10.64 6.79 7.66
CA GLY A 65 11.64 7.66 8.28
C GLY A 65 12.99 7.68 7.56
N ASP A 66 13.07 7.28 6.29
CA ASP A 66 14.31 7.23 5.51
C ASP A 66 14.71 8.60 4.90
N LEU A 67 13.86 9.62 5.11
CA LEU A 67 13.93 10.99 4.60
C LEU A 67 13.51 11.18 3.13
N LEU A 68 13.05 10.14 2.46
CA LEU A 68 12.25 10.25 1.25
C LEU A 68 10.82 10.55 1.67
N ALA A 69 10.24 11.55 1.03
CA ALA A 69 8.85 11.84 1.23
C ALA A 69 8.03 10.77 0.53
N ASN A 70 6.90 10.36 1.12
CA ASN A 70 6.04 9.31 0.56
C ASN A 70 5.76 9.46 -0.95
N PHE A 71 5.45 10.68 -1.40
CA PHE A 71 5.15 10.93 -2.83
C PHE A 71 6.33 10.65 -3.78
N ALA A 72 7.54 10.47 -3.26
CA ALA A 72 8.78 10.20 -3.97
C ALA A 72 9.41 8.85 -3.58
N ASP A 73 8.85 8.17 -2.57
CA ASP A 73 9.25 6.84 -2.15
C ASP A 73 8.47 5.78 -2.97
N PRO A 74 9.13 4.74 -3.52
CA PRO A 74 8.43 3.62 -4.14
C PRO A 74 7.84 2.58 -3.17
N ASP A 75 8.21 2.59 -1.89
CA ASP A 75 7.78 1.65 -0.83
C ASP A 75 7.66 2.43 0.50
N ASP A 76 6.54 3.17 0.63
CA ASP A 76 6.29 4.18 1.66
C ASP A 76 6.52 3.66 3.09
N ASP A 77 6.17 2.39 3.36
CA ASP A 77 6.29 1.79 4.69
C ASP A 77 7.42 0.76 4.84
N ASN A 78 8.14 0.50 3.74
CA ASN A 78 9.35 -0.31 3.68
C ASN A 78 9.15 -1.75 4.16
N ASP A 79 7.98 -2.32 3.87
CA ASP A 79 7.65 -3.71 4.19
C ASP A 79 8.07 -4.71 3.10
N GLY A 80 8.57 -4.19 1.98
CA GLY A 80 9.05 -4.95 0.83
C GLY A 80 7.99 -5.19 -0.24
N MET A 81 6.81 -4.58 -0.12
CA MET A 81 5.80 -4.48 -1.17
C MET A 81 5.75 -3.04 -1.69
N PRO A 82 6.00 -2.78 -2.99
CA PRO A 82 5.93 -1.41 -3.50
C PRO A 82 4.51 -0.85 -3.50
N ASP A 83 4.38 0.46 -3.23
CA ASP A 83 3.12 1.22 -3.23
C ASP A 83 2.24 0.91 -4.44
N ALA A 84 2.85 0.88 -5.62
CA ALA A 84 2.12 0.67 -6.87
C ALA A 84 1.44 -0.71 -6.92
N TRP A 85 2.08 -1.72 -6.34
CA TRP A 85 1.53 -3.06 -6.24
C TRP A 85 0.43 -3.11 -5.17
N GLU A 86 0.67 -2.53 -4.01
CA GLU A 86 -0.33 -2.49 -2.93
C GLU A 86 -1.60 -1.74 -3.36
N ILE A 87 -1.46 -0.57 -3.98
CA ILE A 87 -2.57 0.22 -4.53
C ILE A 87 -3.33 -0.59 -5.58
N GLN A 88 -2.63 -1.36 -6.42
CA GLN A 88 -3.27 -2.20 -7.44
C GLN A 88 -4.19 -3.26 -6.80
N TYR A 89 -3.82 -3.79 -5.64
CA TYR A 89 -4.57 -4.81 -4.92
C TYR A 89 -5.38 -4.27 -3.73
N GLY A 90 -5.44 -2.95 -3.55
CA GLY A 90 -6.23 -2.32 -2.48
C GLY A 90 -5.70 -2.59 -1.07
N LEU A 91 -4.40 -2.88 -0.96
CA LEU A 91 -3.64 -2.92 0.28
C LEU A 91 -3.29 -1.48 0.72
N ASN A 92 -2.58 -1.32 1.84
CA ASN A 92 -2.31 -0.04 2.46
C ASN A 92 -0.80 0.29 2.48
N PRO A 93 -0.32 1.13 1.55
CA PRO A 93 1.10 1.52 1.44
C PRO A 93 1.71 2.22 2.65
N LEU A 94 0.88 2.57 3.63
CA LEU A 94 1.29 3.30 4.83
C LEU A 94 1.30 2.41 6.08
N SER A 95 1.17 1.09 5.91
CA SER A 95 0.97 0.13 6.99
C SER A 95 1.78 -1.15 6.76
N PRO A 96 3.00 -1.22 7.34
CA PRO A 96 3.92 -2.33 7.07
C PRO A 96 3.46 -3.67 7.68
N GLY A 97 2.35 -3.63 8.42
CA GLY A 97 1.72 -4.81 8.99
C GLY A 97 0.87 -5.60 7.99
N ASP A 98 0.48 -5.01 6.86
CA ASP A 98 -0.38 -5.70 5.90
C ASP A 98 0.40 -6.66 4.98
N ALA A 99 1.71 -6.49 4.79
CA ALA A 99 2.60 -7.52 4.25
C ALA A 99 2.43 -8.89 4.92
N GLY A 100 2.20 -8.88 6.24
CA GLY A 100 2.02 -10.09 7.05
C GLY A 100 0.58 -10.60 7.12
N LEU A 101 -0.38 -9.90 6.50
CA LEU A 101 -1.77 -10.34 6.43
C LEU A 101 -1.98 -11.29 5.26
N ASP A 102 -3.11 -11.99 5.31
CA ASP A 102 -3.59 -12.92 4.29
C ASP A 102 -4.94 -12.39 3.83
N ALA A 103 -4.94 -11.63 2.72
CA ALA A 103 -6.10 -10.86 2.30
C ALA A 103 -7.22 -11.73 1.69
N ASP A 104 -6.91 -12.92 1.18
CA ASP A 104 -7.89 -13.85 0.60
C ASP A 104 -8.19 -15.08 1.47
N GLY A 105 -7.42 -15.31 2.53
CA GLY A 105 -7.62 -16.35 3.53
C GLY A 105 -7.08 -17.72 3.11
N ASP A 106 -6.14 -17.80 2.18
CA ASP A 106 -5.58 -19.05 1.66
C ASP A 106 -4.38 -19.59 2.47
N GLY A 107 -3.89 -18.82 3.44
CA GLY A 107 -2.77 -19.13 4.31
C GLY A 107 -1.41 -18.64 3.79
N ILE A 108 -1.37 -17.88 2.70
CA ILE A 108 -0.19 -17.20 2.17
C ILE A 108 -0.30 -15.71 2.52
N THR A 109 0.81 -15.12 2.97
CA THR A 109 0.85 -13.69 3.31
C THR A 109 0.96 -12.84 2.04
N ASN A 110 0.41 -11.63 2.04
CA ASN A 110 0.49 -10.66 0.95
C ASN A 110 1.93 -10.49 0.42
N LEU A 111 2.93 -10.38 1.31
CA LEU A 111 4.34 -10.27 0.92
C LEU A 111 4.86 -11.51 0.18
N ALA A 112 4.48 -12.70 0.63
CA ALA A 112 4.88 -13.95 -0.02
C ALA A 112 4.23 -14.07 -1.41
N GLU A 113 3.01 -13.56 -1.56
CA GLU A 113 2.33 -13.48 -2.85
C GLU A 113 2.96 -12.47 -3.80
N TYR A 114 3.35 -11.29 -3.30
CA TYR A 114 4.15 -10.33 -4.06
C TYR A 114 5.44 -10.98 -4.60
N GLN A 115 6.18 -11.65 -3.72
CA GLN A 115 7.42 -12.36 -4.08
C GLN A 115 7.18 -13.51 -5.08
N ALA A 116 6.02 -14.17 -5.00
CA ALA A 116 5.60 -15.22 -5.91
C ALA A 116 5.02 -14.69 -7.24
N ASN A 117 4.86 -13.36 -7.39
CA ASN A 117 4.12 -12.73 -8.47
C ASN A 117 2.69 -13.29 -8.62
N SER A 118 2.03 -13.59 -7.48
CA SER A 118 0.62 -14.00 -7.41
C SER A 118 -0.29 -12.82 -7.05
N ASN A 119 -1.57 -13.12 -6.78
CA ASN A 119 -2.59 -12.11 -6.53
C ASN A 119 -3.07 -12.24 -5.08
N PRO A 120 -2.83 -11.23 -4.21
CA PRO A 120 -3.17 -11.26 -2.78
C PRO A 120 -4.67 -11.38 -2.48
N LEU A 121 -5.51 -11.22 -3.50
CA LEU A 121 -6.96 -11.28 -3.40
C LEU A 121 -7.55 -12.56 -4.02
N GLN A 122 -6.71 -13.49 -4.46
CA GLN A 122 -7.16 -14.69 -5.16
C GLN A 122 -6.39 -15.93 -4.76
N PRO A 123 -7.06 -16.92 -4.14
CA PRO A 123 -6.38 -18.14 -3.78
C PRO A 123 -5.87 -18.78 -5.06
N PRO A 124 -4.70 -19.44 -5.03
CA PRO A 124 -4.17 -20.10 -6.19
C PRO A 124 -5.25 -21.04 -6.72
N ASN A 125 -5.34 -21.12 -8.04
CA ASN A 125 -6.21 -22.02 -8.76
C ASN A 125 -5.75 -23.47 -8.59
N THR A 126 -5.61 -23.92 -7.35
CA THR A 126 -5.48 -25.31 -6.97
C THR A 126 -6.85 -25.93 -7.20
N SER A 127 -7.08 -26.48 -8.39
CA SER A 127 -8.02 -27.57 -8.51
C SER A 127 -7.55 -28.64 -7.52
N VAL A 128 -8.15 -28.68 -6.33
CA VAL A 128 -7.91 -29.76 -5.39
C VAL A 128 -8.35 -31.02 -6.12
N ALA A 129 -7.39 -31.87 -6.50
CA ALA A 129 -7.67 -33.17 -7.04
C ALA A 129 -8.38 -33.97 -5.95
N VAL A 130 -9.72 -33.86 -5.90
CA VAL A 130 -10.53 -34.74 -5.07
C VAL A 130 -10.24 -36.13 -5.60
N PRO A 131 -9.65 -37.04 -4.79
CA PRO A 131 -9.40 -38.40 -5.25
C PRO A 131 -10.74 -38.93 -5.75
N ALA A 132 -10.77 -39.40 -7.00
CA ALA A 132 -11.96 -40.01 -7.56
C ALA A 132 -12.51 -40.97 -6.51
N VAL A 133 -13.76 -40.77 -6.08
CA VAL A 133 -14.42 -41.70 -5.18
C VAL A 133 -14.23 -43.08 -5.81
N PRO A 134 -13.56 -44.03 -5.14
CA PRO A 134 -13.33 -45.35 -5.70
C PRO A 134 -14.68 -45.86 -6.21
N GLU A 135 -14.75 -46.45 -7.40
CA GLU A 135 -16.03 -46.81 -8.06
C GLU A 135 -16.98 -47.58 -7.12
N TRP A 136 -16.43 -48.27 -6.11
CA TRP A 136 -17.14 -48.86 -4.97
C TRP A 136 -18.09 -47.90 -4.22
N GLY A 137 -17.79 -46.61 -4.10
CA GLY A 137 -18.67 -45.61 -3.48
C GLY A 137 -19.95 -45.40 -4.28
N LEU A 138 -19.85 -45.40 -5.62
CA LEU A 138 -21.01 -45.37 -6.52
C LEU A 138 -21.77 -46.70 -6.47
N VAL A 139 -21.06 -47.84 -6.38
CA VAL A 139 -21.68 -49.16 -6.22
C VAL A 139 -22.46 -49.24 -4.90
N ILE A 140 -21.89 -48.77 -3.78
CA ILE A 140 -22.54 -48.77 -2.48
C ILE A 140 -23.76 -47.84 -2.47
N MET A 141 -23.67 -46.65 -3.08
CA MET A 141 -24.82 -45.76 -3.24
C MET A 141 -25.93 -46.36 -4.12
N ALA A 142 -25.57 -47.02 -5.23
CA ALA A 142 -26.53 -47.67 -6.11
C ALA A 142 -27.22 -48.86 -5.43
N LEU A 143 -26.48 -49.67 -4.67
CA LEU A 143 -27.03 -50.79 -3.90
C LEU A 143 -27.93 -50.29 -2.75
N ALA A 144 -27.53 -49.22 -2.05
CA ALA A 144 -28.35 -48.60 -1.02
C ALA A 144 -29.66 -48.05 -1.59
N LEU A 145 -29.60 -47.37 -2.74
CA LEU A 145 -30.77 -46.84 -3.43
C LEU A 145 -31.70 -47.96 -3.92
N GLY A 146 -31.14 -49.05 -4.47
CA GLY A 146 -31.89 -50.24 -4.88
C GLY A 146 -32.61 -50.92 -3.72
N LEU A 147 -31.96 -51.08 -2.56
CA LEU A 147 -32.57 -51.64 -1.35
C LEU A 147 -33.69 -50.76 -0.78
N ILE A 148 -33.52 -49.44 -0.85
CA ILE A 148 -34.56 -48.48 -0.43
C ILE A 148 -35.78 -48.61 -1.36
N LEU A 149 -35.57 -48.61 -2.68
CA LEU A 149 -36.65 -48.78 -3.67
C LEU A 149 -37.37 -50.13 -3.52
N ALA A 150 -36.63 -51.22 -3.28
CA ALA A 150 -37.22 -52.55 -3.05
C ALA A 150 -38.05 -52.63 -1.75
N ARG A 151 -37.77 -51.79 -0.75
CA ARG A 151 -38.61 -51.66 0.46
C ARG A 151 -39.88 -50.85 0.21
N GLN A 152 -39.86 -49.88 -0.70
CA GLN A 152 -41.04 -49.06 -1.02
C GLN A 152 -42.10 -49.86 -1.81
N THR A 153 -41.70 -50.79 -2.66
CA THR A 153 -42.64 -51.59 -3.48
C THR A 153 -43.42 -52.63 -2.68
N LYS A 154 -42.85 -53.21 -1.61
CA LYS A 154 -43.56 -54.12 -0.71
C LYS A 154 -44.61 -53.45 0.18
N LYS A 155 -44.53 -52.13 0.36
CA LYS A 155 -45.46 -51.38 1.23
C LYS A 155 -46.73 -50.89 0.52
N GLN A 156 -46.79 -51.01 -0.80
CA GLN A 156 -47.91 -50.59 -1.66
C GLN A 156 -48.73 -51.78 -2.21
N GLY A 157 -48.41 -53.01 -1.79
CA GLY A 157 -49.12 -54.23 -2.18
C GLY A 157 -49.94 -54.83 -1.05
N VAL A 158 -50.98 -54.11 -0.61
CA VAL A 158 -52.17 -54.61 0.09
C VAL A 158 -53.36 -53.84 -0.45
#